data_AF-A0A8B6ZHM3-F1
#
_entry.id   AF-A0A8B6ZHM3-F1
#
_cell.length_a   1.000
_cell.length_b   1.000
_cell.length_c   1.000
_cell.angle_alpha   90.00
_cell.angle_beta   90.00
_cell.angle_gamma   90.00
#
_symmetry.space_group_name_H-M   'P 1'
#
loop_
_entity.id
_entity.type
_entity.pdbx_description
1 polymer ?
#
loop_
_entity_poly.entity_id
_entity_poly.type
_entity_poly.pdbx_seq_one_letter_code
_entity_poly.pdbx_strand_id
1 'polypeptide(L)'
;MSDFSDELTRPMAEADEVETSMLSGTGMYIPWLRKQMETVVTGGRKEKDFAQTTSACLELIQEALLKHEWQKAAEYMHSYFQILEDTDTSKRQAAPEIIWRLGSEILYYHPKSNVETFSTFADRMKNIGVMNYLKISLQHALYLLHHGMLEDANRNLSQAETWRYGEKSSSQEILINLIQAYKGLLQYYTWSKKKTELSKLDEDDYAYSTATQNMLNHSWKTSINFCALIQIPGVWDPFVKSYVEMLEFYGDQDGAREVLTNYAYDEKFPSNPNAHMYLYNFLKREKAPKEKLISVLKILYQIVPSHKLMLEFHRILRNSEKEEHRKLGLEVLFAVLDFAGCTKNITAWKYLAKYLKQTLMGYFRYVSKQGHQVLRKKIKRMNKSVKRYSIVNPGP
;
A
#
# COMPACT_ATOMS: atom_id res chain seq x y z
N MET A 1 -37.75 -15.55 -21.06
CA MET A 1 -38.74 -15.27 -20.00
C MET A 1 -37.95 -14.73 -18.82
N SER A 2 -37.61 -13.44 -18.87
CA SER A 2 -38.41 -12.27 -18.43
C SER A 2 -38.01 -11.94 -16.99
N ASP A 3 -37.72 -10.72 -16.58
CA ASP A 3 -37.47 -9.41 -17.22
C ASP A 3 -36.79 -8.54 -16.14
N PHE A 4 -36.22 -7.42 -16.57
CA PHE A 4 -36.24 -6.10 -15.94
C PHE A 4 -34.96 -5.33 -16.29
N SER A 5 -34.86 -4.95 -17.56
CA SER A 5 -34.42 -3.61 -17.92
C SER A 5 -35.64 -2.78 -18.29
N ASP A 6 -35.48 -1.46 -18.19
CA ASP A 6 -36.26 -0.39 -18.80
C ASP A 6 -37.49 0.16 -18.07
N GLU A 7 -37.26 1.28 -17.41
CA GLU A 7 -38.14 2.45 -17.50
C GLU A 7 -37.23 3.68 -17.71
N LEU A 8 -36.96 4.02 -18.97
CA LEU A 8 -37.52 5.17 -19.70
C LEU A 8 -37.30 6.54 -18.99
N THR A 9 -36.32 7.36 -19.40
CA THR A 9 -36.45 8.44 -20.41
C THR A 9 -37.85 9.09 -20.46
N ARG A 10 -38.05 10.41 -20.28
CA ARG A 10 -37.61 11.54 -21.15
C ARG A 10 -38.14 12.92 -20.58
N PRO A 11 -38.06 14.10 -21.26
CA PRO A 11 -37.52 15.36 -20.71
C PRO A 11 -38.50 16.58 -20.77
N MET A 12 -38.03 17.78 -20.37
CA MET A 12 -38.47 19.16 -20.72
C MET A 12 -38.33 20.06 -19.48
N ALA A 13 -38.00 21.36 -19.53
CA ALA A 13 -37.57 22.29 -20.57
C ALA A 13 -36.96 23.52 -19.84
N GLU A 14 -36.14 24.29 -20.56
CA GLU A 14 -35.51 25.56 -20.16
C GLU A 14 -36.53 26.67 -19.84
N ALA A 15 -36.15 27.60 -18.96
CA ALA A 15 -36.35 29.03 -19.20
C ALA A 15 -35.36 29.85 -18.35
N ASP A 16 -34.73 30.80 -19.03
CA ASP A 16 -33.74 31.77 -18.58
C ASP A 16 -34.19 32.66 -17.42
N GLU A 17 -33.22 33.16 -16.64
CA GLU A 17 -33.07 34.61 -16.54
C GLU A 17 -31.64 35.02 -16.15
N VAL A 18 -31.09 35.88 -17.00
CA VAL A 18 -29.82 36.58 -16.86
C VAL A 18 -30.02 37.72 -15.87
N GLU A 19 -29.24 37.78 -14.80
CA GLU A 19 -28.92 39.05 -14.13
C GLU A 19 -27.42 39.22 -13.96
N THR A 20 -26.87 40.00 -14.90
CA THR A 20 -25.65 40.78 -14.76
C THR A 20 -25.73 41.66 -13.50
N SER A 21 -24.82 41.49 -12.54
CA SER A 21 -24.35 42.64 -11.73
C SER A 21 -23.00 42.39 -11.06
N MET A 22 -22.01 43.10 -11.60
CA MET A 22 -21.02 43.91 -10.89
C MET A 22 -20.01 43.19 -9.97
N LEU A 23 -18.79 43.05 -10.50
CA LEU A 23 -17.55 43.15 -9.73
C LEU A 23 -17.62 44.34 -8.75
N SER A 24 -17.63 44.07 -7.45
CA SER A 24 -17.13 45.04 -6.48
C SER A 24 -16.27 44.32 -5.45
N GLY A 25 -14.98 44.61 -5.48
CA GLY A 25 -14.07 44.22 -4.41
C GLY A 25 -14.47 44.91 -3.13
N THR A 26 -14.71 44.14 -2.07
CA THR A 26 -14.59 44.60 -0.70
C THR A 26 -14.32 43.38 0.16
N GLY A 27 -13.13 43.31 0.77
CA GLY A 27 -12.84 42.31 1.79
C GLY A 27 -13.87 42.38 2.91
N MET A 28 -14.19 41.23 3.51
CA MET A 28 -15.14 41.12 4.61
C MET A 28 -14.90 42.18 5.69
N TYR A 29 -15.85 43.12 5.82
CA TYR A 29 -15.92 44.07 6.91
C TYR A 29 -16.91 43.55 7.96
N ILE A 30 -16.43 43.30 9.18
CA ILE A 30 -17.24 42.76 10.28
C ILE A 30 -17.23 43.73 11.48
N PRO A 31 -18.35 44.42 11.77
CA PRO A 31 -18.42 45.55 12.71
C PRO A 31 -18.14 45.28 14.20
N TRP A 32 -18.10 44.02 14.66
CA TRP A 32 -17.93 43.73 16.10
C TRP A 32 -16.50 43.82 16.61
N LEU A 33 -15.50 43.96 15.72
CA LEU A 33 -14.09 44.01 16.09
C LEU A 33 -13.69 45.29 16.87
N ARG A 34 -14.40 46.41 16.69
CA ARG A 34 -14.06 47.67 17.36
C ARG A 34 -14.36 47.66 18.87
N LYS A 35 -15.38 46.91 19.30
CA LYS A 35 -15.80 46.89 20.71
C LYS A 35 -14.84 46.14 21.66
N GLN A 36 -13.95 45.29 21.14
CA GLN A 36 -12.94 44.59 21.94
C GLN A 36 -11.54 45.22 21.89
N MET A 37 -11.26 46.10 20.92
CA MET A 37 -9.97 46.80 20.83
C MET A 37 -9.90 48.09 21.64
N GLU A 38 -11.03 48.70 22.02
CA GLU A 38 -11.06 49.97 22.78
C GLU A 38 -10.75 49.83 24.28
N THR A 39 -10.56 48.62 24.81
CA THR A 39 -10.26 48.39 26.25
C THR A 39 -8.81 48.02 26.58
N VAL A 40 -7.87 48.10 25.64
CA VAL A 40 -6.45 47.85 25.96
C VAL A 40 -5.71 49.16 26.20
N VAL A 41 -5.62 49.54 27.47
CA VAL A 41 -4.77 50.62 27.98
C VAL A 41 -3.32 50.37 27.54
N THR A 42 -2.79 51.28 26.73
CA THR A 42 -1.41 51.23 26.24
C THR A 42 -0.42 51.56 27.35
N GLY A 43 0.31 50.55 27.82
CA GLY A 43 1.49 50.73 28.66
C GLY A 43 2.45 49.54 28.54
N GLY A 44 3.55 49.70 27.80
CA GLY A 44 4.82 48.96 27.93
C GLY A 44 4.87 47.42 27.91
N ARG A 45 3.76 46.68 27.79
CA ARG A 45 3.63 45.22 28.02
C ARG A 45 3.39 44.32 26.79
N LYS A 46 3.50 44.87 25.58
CA LYS A 46 2.96 44.25 24.35
C LYS A 46 3.48 42.85 24.00
N GLU A 47 4.75 42.52 24.26
CA GLU A 47 5.33 41.22 23.87
C GLU A 47 4.82 40.04 24.70
N LYS A 48 4.63 40.22 26.02
CA LYS A 48 4.19 39.12 26.91
C LYS A 48 2.73 38.76 26.67
N ASP A 49 1.90 39.76 26.41
CA ASP A 49 0.46 39.57 26.18
C ASP A 49 0.20 38.87 24.83
N PHE A 50 1.04 39.15 23.82
CA PHE A 50 0.96 38.52 22.50
C PHE A 50 1.34 37.04 22.53
N ALA A 51 2.49 36.69 23.12
CA ALA A 51 2.94 35.32 23.23
C ALA A 51 2.00 34.45 24.08
N GLN A 52 1.36 35.04 25.09
CA GLN A 52 0.30 34.39 25.87
C GLN A 52 -0.95 34.13 25.04
N THR A 53 -1.36 35.10 24.22
CA THR A 53 -2.54 34.98 23.34
C THR A 53 -2.33 33.88 22.29
N THR A 54 -1.18 33.85 21.60
CA THR A 54 -0.91 32.83 20.58
C THR A 54 -0.78 31.42 21.18
N SER A 55 -0.21 31.29 22.38
CA SER A 55 -0.16 30.01 23.11
C SER A 55 -1.56 29.52 23.52
N ALA A 56 -2.40 30.42 24.06
CA ALA A 56 -3.77 30.09 24.42
C ALA A 56 -4.62 29.70 23.19
N CYS A 57 -4.47 30.42 22.07
CA CYS A 57 -5.14 30.05 20.82
C CYS A 57 -4.74 28.65 20.36
N LEU A 58 -3.46 28.27 20.46
CA LEU A 58 -3.00 26.93 20.08
C LEU A 58 -3.68 25.83 20.92
N GLU A 59 -3.73 26.00 22.24
CA GLU A 59 -4.40 25.06 23.15
C GLU A 59 -5.91 24.94 22.83
N LEU A 60 -6.58 26.07 22.58
CA LEU A 60 -8.00 26.10 22.22
C LEU A 60 -8.28 25.46 20.86
N ILE A 61 -7.40 25.62 19.87
CA ILE A 61 -7.51 24.93 18.59
C ILE A 61 -7.42 23.42 18.81
N GLN A 62 -6.42 22.95 19.57
CA GLN A 62 -6.24 21.52 19.85
C GLN A 62 -7.44 20.92 20.56
N GLU A 63 -8.00 21.62 21.56
CA GLU A 63 -9.20 21.17 22.25
C GLU A 63 -10.41 21.12 21.30
N ALA A 64 -10.60 22.14 20.46
CA ALA A 64 -11.68 22.18 19.48
C ALA A 64 -11.58 21.04 18.45
N LEU A 65 -10.36 20.71 17.99
CA LEU A 65 -10.12 19.58 17.09
C LEU A 65 -10.48 18.24 17.74
N LEU A 66 -10.11 18.02 19.00
CA LEU A 66 -10.46 16.80 19.74
C LEU A 66 -11.97 16.63 19.94
N LYS A 67 -12.71 17.75 20.01
CA LYS A 67 -14.17 17.77 20.14
C LYS A 67 -14.90 17.83 18.79
N HIS A 68 -14.17 17.81 17.67
CA HIS A 68 -14.72 17.98 16.32
C HIS A 68 -15.49 19.30 16.12
N GLU A 69 -15.13 20.34 16.87
CA GLU A 69 -15.74 21.68 16.78
C GLU A 69 -15.02 22.54 15.71
N TRP A 70 -15.12 22.12 14.44
CA TRP A 70 -14.32 22.67 13.33
C TRP A 70 -14.49 24.19 13.12
N GLN A 71 -15.70 24.71 13.31
CA GLN A 71 -15.98 26.14 13.17
C GLN A 71 -15.24 26.97 14.25
N LYS A 72 -15.24 26.51 15.51
CA LYS A 72 -14.49 27.16 16.59
C LYS A 72 -12.98 27.05 16.37
N ALA A 73 -12.51 25.89 15.91
CA ALA A 73 -11.10 25.72 15.56
C ALA A 73 -10.67 26.73 14.48
N ALA A 74 -11.49 26.95 13.44
CA ALA A 74 -11.23 27.94 12.40
C ALA A 74 -11.20 29.38 12.94
N GLU A 75 -12.07 29.72 13.88
CA GLU A 75 -12.10 31.04 14.53
C GLU A 75 -10.82 31.31 15.33
N TYR A 76 -10.38 30.34 16.15
CA TYR A 76 -9.12 30.47 16.88
C TYR A 76 -7.89 30.48 15.95
N MET A 77 -7.96 29.74 14.85
CA MET A 77 -6.90 29.73 13.83
C MET A 77 -6.64 31.12 13.24
N HIS A 78 -7.69 31.93 13.09
CA HIS A 78 -7.56 33.30 12.58
C HIS A 78 -6.63 34.16 13.45
N SER A 79 -6.80 34.08 14.77
CA SER A 79 -5.92 34.76 15.73
C SER A 79 -4.53 34.13 15.80
N TYR A 80 -4.44 32.80 15.66
CA TYR A 80 -3.15 32.10 15.73
C TYR A 80 -2.18 32.52 14.62
N PHE A 81 -2.64 32.91 13.43
CA PHE A 81 -1.76 33.38 12.34
C PHE A 81 -0.80 34.50 12.74
N GLN A 82 -1.14 35.28 13.77
CA GLN A 82 -0.27 36.31 14.31
C GLN A 82 1.11 35.77 14.74
N ILE A 83 1.24 34.48 15.09
CA ILE A 83 2.53 33.84 15.41
C ILE A 83 3.59 33.97 14.30
N LEU A 84 3.18 34.25 13.05
CA LEU A 84 4.11 34.54 11.94
C LEU A 84 4.87 35.86 12.12
N GLU A 85 4.35 36.78 12.95
CA GLU A 85 4.94 38.09 13.28
C GLU A 85 5.73 38.06 14.61
N ASP A 86 5.87 36.89 15.25
CA ASP A 86 6.55 36.74 16.54
C ASP A 86 8.04 37.13 16.44
N THR A 87 8.56 37.79 17.50
CA THR A 87 9.95 38.23 17.60
C THR A 87 10.91 37.05 17.88
N ASP A 88 10.40 35.96 18.46
CA ASP A 88 11.12 34.71 18.64
C ASP A 88 11.31 34.00 17.29
N THR A 89 12.57 33.96 16.86
CA THR A 89 12.97 33.37 15.59
C THR A 89 12.67 31.87 15.52
N SER A 90 12.73 31.14 16.64
CA SER A 90 12.43 29.71 16.68
C SER A 90 10.94 29.44 16.50
N LYS A 91 10.08 30.16 17.22
CA LYS A 91 8.62 30.03 17.09
C LYS A 91 8.15 30.41 15.69
N ARG A 92 8.68 31.50 15.15
CA ARG A 92 8.37 31.95 13.79
C ARG A 92 8.80 30.95 12.72
N GLN A 93 9.90 30.23 12.91
CA GLN A 93 10.35 29.17 12.00
C GLN A 93 9.45 27.93 12.04
N ALA A 94 8.95 27.54 13.21
CA ALA A 94 8.05 26.39 13.38
C ALA A 94 6.60 26.67 12.97
N ALA A 95 6.17 27.94 13.07
CA ALA A 95 4.80 28.38 12.83
C ALA A 95 4.18 27.90 11.49
N PRO A 96 4.85 28.00 10.32
CA PRO A 96 4.25 27.55 9.06
C PRO A 96 3.88 26.07 9.05
N GLU A 97 4.67 25.21 9.69
CA GLU A 97 4.36 23.79 9.78
C GLU A 97 3.14 23.52 10.68
N ILE A 98 3.06 24.21 11.82
CA ILE A 98 1.91 24.09 12.74
C ILE A 98 0.64 24.59 12.05
N ILE A 99 0.73 25.77 11.43
CA ILE A 99 -0.38 26.37 10.70
C ILE A 99 -0.87 25.44 9.59
N TRP A 100 0.05 24.87 8.81
CA TRP A 100 -0.32 23.95 7.75
C TRP A 100 -1.05 22.72 8.30
N ARG A 101 -0.49 22.04 9.32
CA ARG A 101 -1.09 20.82 9.91
C ARG A 101 -2.49 21.07 10.46
N LEU A 102 -2.65 22.12 11.28
CA LEU A 102 -3.94 22.44 11.90
C LEU A 102 -4.93 22.96 10.85
N GLY A 103 -4.48 23.88 9.99
CA GLY A 103 -5.33 24.49 8.97
C GLY A 103 -5.82 23.48 7.94
N SER A 104 -4.97 22.55 7.50
CA SER A 104 -5.38 21.49 6.57
C SER A 104 -6.42 20.56 7.19
N GLU A 105 -6.26 20.20 8.47
CA GLU A 105 -7.20 19.33 9.18
C GLU A 105 -8.56 20.02 9.36
N ILE A 106 -8.55 21.29 9.81
CA ILE A 106 -9.76 22.11 9.94
C ILE A 106 -10.48 22.17 8.60
N LEU A 107 -9.79 22.59 7.53
CA LEU A 107 -10.40 22.74 6.20
C LEU A 107 -10.85 21.41 5.59
N TYR A 108 -10.24 20.29 5.95
CA TYR A 108 -10.67 18.98 5.45
C TYR A 108 -12.05 18.59 6.01
N TYR A 109 -12.32 18.87 7.28
CA TYR A 109 -13.59 18.46 7.93
C TYR A 109 -14.62 19.59 8.06
N HIS A 110 -14.25 20.84 7.79
CA HIS A 110 -15.15 21.96 7.98
C HIS A 110 -16.33 21.92 6.99
N PRO A 111 -17.60 22.00 7.45
CA PRO A 111 -18.78 21.82 6.59
C PRO A 111 -18.91 22.83 5.43
N LYS A 112 -18.34 24.02 5.59
CA LYS A 112 -18.34 25.08 4.57
C LYS A 112 -17.09 25.10 3.68
N SER A 113 -16.12 24.21 3.95
CA SER A 113 -14.91 24.14 3.15
C SER A 113 -15.18 23.39 1.85
N ASN A 114 -14.49 23.81 0.79
CA ASN A 114 -14.54 23.18 -0.51
C ASN A 114 -13.13 23.09 -1.09
N VAL A 115 -12.99 22.41 -2.24
CA VAL A 115 -11.70 22.20 -2.90
C VAL A 115 -10.98 23.53 -3.17
N GLU A 116 -11.69 24.55 -3.66
CA GLU A 116 -11.11 25.86 -3.96
C GLU A 116 -10.56 26.58 -2.71
N THR A 117 -11.29 26.52 -1.60
CA THR A 117 -10.88 27.11 -0.31
C THR A 117 -9.62 26.42 0.21
N PHE A 118 -9.59 25.08 0.17
CA PHE A 118 -8.41 24.32 0.55
C PHE A 118 -7.22 24.62 -0.36
N SER A 119 -7.41 24.64 -1.67
CA SER A 119 -6.34 24.93 -2.64
C SER A 119 -5.78 26.34 -2.45
N THR A 120 -6.63 27.33 -2.20
CA THR A 120 -6.20 28.71 -1.88
C THR A 120 -5.35 28.75 -0.61
N PHE A 121 -5.76 28.01 0.44
CA PHE A 121 -4.95 27.88 1.66
C PHE A 121 -3.61 27.20 1.37
N ALA A 122 -3.62 26.08 0.64
CA ALA A 122 -2.40 25.35 0.27
C ALA A 122 -1.44 26.21 -0.55
N ASP A 123 -1.92 26.97 -1.52
CA ASP A 123 -1.10 27.85 -2.35
C ASP A 123 -0.47 28.98 -1.54
N ARG A 124 -1.20 29.55 -0.56
CA ARG A 124 -0.59 30.49 0.39
C ARG A 124 0.49 29.80 1.21
N MET A 125 0.21 28.63 1.77
CA MET A 125 1.14 27.91 2.63
C MET A 125 2.39 27.41 1.91
N LYS A 126 2.31 27.03 0.63
CA LYS A 126 3.48 26.67 -0.20
C LYS A 126 4.49 27.81 -0.29
N ASN A 127 4.01 29.04 -0.29
CA ASN A 127 4.83 30.25 -0.41
C ASN A 127 5.27 30.81 0.95
N ILE A 128 4.69 30.33 2.06
CA ILE A 128 5.09 30.70 3.42
C ILE A 128 6.25 29.79 3.85
N GLY A 129 7.46 30.25 3.57
CA GLY A 129 8.69 29.56 3.89
C GLY A 129 9.13 28.57 2.80
N VAL A 130 10.33 28.80 2.29
CA VAL A 130 10.96 28.06 1.18
C VAL A 130 10.95 26.53 1.37
N MET A 131 11.16 26.07 2.61
CA MET A 131 11.44 24.66 2.90
C MET A 131 10.21 23.76 2.82
N ASN A 132 8.99 24.32 2.83
CA ASN A 132 7.76 23.54 2.93
C ASN A 132 7.06 23.29 1.58
N TYR A 133 7.50 23.95 0.51
CA TYR A 133 6.83 23.93 -0.79
C TYR A 133 6.56 22.50 -1.29
N LEU A 134 7.57 21.64 -1.29
CA LEU A 134 7.46 20.26 -1.80
C LEU A 134 6.54 19.40 -0.92
N LYS A 135 6.67 19.49 0.40
CA LYS A 135 5.86 18.73 1.36
C LYS A 135 4.38 19.10 1.25
N ILE A 136 4.08 20.41 1.22
CA ILE A 136 2.72 20.92 1.08
C ILE A 136 2.15 20.55 -0.29
N SER A 137 2.94 20.67 -1.36
CA SER A 137 2.51 20.25 -2.70
C SER A 137 2.15 18.77 -2.75
N LEU A 138 2.92 17.90 -2.13
CA LEU A 138 2.61 16.47 -2.06
C LEU A 138 1.28 16.21 -1.33
N GLN A 139 1.09 16.82 -0.16
CA GLN A 139 -0.14 16.64 0.63
C GLN A 139 -1.37 17.26 -0.06
N HIS A 140 -1.21 18.41 -0.73
CA HIS A 140 -2.25 19.01 -1.55
C HIS A 140 -2.64 18.12 -2.74
N ALA A 141 -1.67 17.45 -3.38
CA ALA A 141 -1.98 16.49 -4.44
C ALA A 141 -2.83 15.34 -3.90
N LEU A 142 -2.49 14.78 -2.73
CA LEU A 142 -3.29 13.71 -2.10
C LEU A 142 -4.72 14.16 -1.77
N TYR A 143 -4.88 15.40 -1.29
CA TYR A 143 -6.20 16.00 -1.07
C TYR A 143 -7.02 16.08 -2.36
N LEU A 144 -6.43 16.59 -3.45
CA LEU A 144 -7.08 16.69 -4.75
C LEU A 144 -7.49 15.31 -5.29
N LEU A 145 -6.64 14.29 -5.12
CA LEU A 145 -6.94 12.91 -5.51
C LEU A 145 -8.13 12.34 -4.75
N HIS A 146 -8.20 12.59 -3.44
CA HIS A 146 -9.33 12.15 -2.62
C HIS A 146 -10.67 12.74 -3.10
N HIS A 147 -10.65 13.94 -3.69
CA HIS A 147 -11.82 14.62 -4.25
C HIS A 147 -12.03 14.36 -5.75
N GLY A 148 -11.30 13.42 -6.35
CA GLY A 148 -11.43 13.06 -7.76
C GLY A 148 -10.80 14.05 -8.76
N MET A 149 -10.06 15.05 -8.27
CA MET A 149 -9.44 16.11 -9.08
C MET A 149 -8.08 15.67 -9.63
N LEU A 150 -8.08 14.63 -10.48
CA LEU A 150 -6.86 13.98 -11.01
C LEU A 150 -5.93 14.94 -11.77
N GLU A 151 -6.50 15.75 -12.68
CA GLU A 151 -5.72 16.68 -13.50
C GLU A 151 -5.08 17.80 -12.67
N ASP A 152 -5.80 18.30 -11.67
CA ASP A 152 -5.28 19.32 -10.76
C ASP A 152 -4.16 18.76 -9.88
N ALA A 153 -4.31 17.52 -9.39
CA ALA A 153 -3.26 16.84 -8.65
C ALA A 153 -2.00 16.67 -9.50
N ASN A 154 -2.14 16.24 -10.76
CA ASN A 154 -1.03 16.09 -11.70
C ASN A 154 -0.37 17.43 -12.04
N ARG A 155 -1.15 18.51 -12.24
CA ARG A 155 -0.63 19.87 -12.47
C ARG A 155 0.18 20.35 -11.26
N ASN A 156 -0.35 20.18 -10.06
CA ASN A 156 0.30 20.56 -8.81
C ASN A 156 1.63 19.80 -8.59
N LEU A 157 1.67 18.48 -8.83
CA LEU A 157 2.91 17.71 -8.76
C LEU A 157 3.92 18.10 -9.83
N SER A 158 3.45 18.41 -11.05
CA SER A 158 4.32 18.86 -12.14
C SER A 158 5.00 20.20 -11.86
N GLN A 159 4.29 21.13 -11.21
CA GLN A 159 4.86 22.39 -10.73
C GLN A 159 5.86 22.16 -9.60
N ALA A 160 5.57 21.22 -8.69
CA ALA A 160 6.47 20.90 -7.58
C ALA A 160 7.76 20.20 -8.03
N GLU A 161 7.71 19.37 -9.05
CA GLU A 161 8.89 18.71 -9.62
C GLU A 161 9.92 19.71 -10.17
N THR A 162 9.47 20.81 -10.79
CA THR A 162 10.35 21.82 -11.38
C THR A 162 10.81 22.88 -10.38
N TRP A 163 10.31 22.83 -9.13
CA TRP A 163 10.71 23.76 -8.08
C TRP A 163 12.22 23.62 -7.78
N ARG A 164 12.94 24.74 -7.85
CA ARG A 164 14.37 24.84 -7.55
C ARG A 164 14.57 26.06 -6.66
N TYR A 165 14.95 25.83 -5.41
CA TYR A 165 15.37 26.89 -4.51
C TYR A 165 16.44 26.37 -3.54
N GLY A 166 17.49 27.16 -3.33
CA GLY A 166 18.57 26.87 -2.39
C GLY A 166 19.50 25.72 -2.83
N GLU A 167 20.45 25.39 -1.96
CA GLU A 167 21.26 24.17 -2.09
C GLU A 167 20.40 22.94 -1.83
N LYS A 168 20.51 21.93 -2.68
CA LYS A 168 19.73 20.69 -2.55
C LYS A 168 20.20 19.90 -1.34
N SER A 169 19.37 19.85 -0.30
CA SER A 169 19.57 18.93 0.82
C SER A 169 19.15 17.50 0.47
N SER A 170 19.68 16.50 1.17
CA SER A 170 19.27 15.10 1.01
C SER A 170 17.78 14.88 1.29
N SER A 171 17.20 15.59 2.27
CA SER A 171 15.76 15.56 2.55
C SER A 171 14.91 16.12 1.40
N GLN A 172 15.42 17.12 0.70
CA GLN A 172 14.74 17.71 -0.46
C GLN A 172 14.77 16.76 -1.65
N GLU A 173 15.87 16.03 -1.84
CA GLU A 173 16.00 15.01 -2.88
C GLU A 173 14.99 13.87 -2.70
N ILE A 174 14.84 13.36 -1.47
CA ILE A 174 13.82 12.34 -1.16
C ILE A 174 12.41 12.86 -1.48
N LEU A 175 12.09 14.10 -1.12
CA LEU A 175 10.79 14.71 -1.43
C LEU A 175 10.55 14.87 -2.94
N ILE A 176 11.58 15.24 -3.70
CA ILE A 176 11.49 15.32 -5.17
C ILE A 176 11.22 13.92 -5.74
N ASN A 177 11.96 12.90 -5.30
CA ASN A 177 11.76 11.52 -5.76
C ASN A 177 10.37 11.00 -5.42
N LEU A 178 9.82 11.36 -4.25
CA LEU A 178 8.43 11.08 -3.89
C LEU A 178 7.43 11.78 -4.81
N ILE A 179 7.61 13.09 -5.07
CA ILE A 179 6.75 13.84 -5.99
C ILE A 179 6.77 13.21 -7.38
N GLN A 180 7.94 12.84 -7.89
CA GLN A 180 8.10 12.15 -9.17
C GLN A 180 7.37 10.82 -9.15
N ALA A 181 7.56 9.98 -8.13
CA ALA A 181 6.90 8.69 -8.05
C ALA A 181 5.37 8.80 -7.96
N TYR A 182 4.83 9.74 -7.18
CA TYR A 182 3.37 9.98 -7.13
C TYR A 182 2.83 10.51 -8.45
N LYS A 183 3.56 11.39 -9.14
CA LYS A 183 3.22 11.81 -10.50
C LYS A 183 3.24 10.62 -11.45
N GLY A 184 4.24 9.74 -11.33
CA GLY A 184 4.34 8.47 -12.04
C GLY A 184 3.13 7.57 -11.79
N LEU A 185 2.63 7.48 -10.56
CA LEU A 185 1.41 6.71 -10.24
C LEU A 185 0.18 7.27 -10.94
N LEU A 186 0.02 8.60 -11.03
CA LEU A 186 -1.10 9.21 -11.77
C LEU A 186 -1.01 8.90 -13.26
N GLN A 187 0.20 8.98 -13.81
CA GLN A 187 0.44 8.61 -15.21
C GLN A 187 0.20 7.11 -15.46
N TYR A 188 0.62 6.25 -14.52
CA TYR A 188 0.34 4.82 -14.56
C TYR A 188 -1.17 4.53 -14.48
N TYR A 189 -1.92 5.24 -13.64
CA TYR A 189 -3.38 5.11 -13.58
C TYR A 189 -4.04 5.43 -14.93
N THR A 190 -3.65 6.55 -15.54
CA THR A 190 -4.12 6.91 -16.89
C THR A 190 -3.71 5.88 -17.94
N TRP A 191 -2.48 5.37 -17.87
CA TRP A 191 -1.99 4.30 -18.75
C TRP A 191 -2.77 2.99 -18.56
N SER A 192 -3.05 2.58 -17.32
CA SER A 192 -3.77 1.35 -16.99
C SER A 192 -5.22 1.39 -17.48
N LYS A 193 -5.87 2.57 -17.39
CA LYS A 193 -7.18 2.81 -17.98
C LYS A 193 -7.15 2.62 -19.50
N LYS A 194 -6.19 3.25 -20.18
CA LYS A 194 -6.00 3.10 -21.64
C LYS A 194 -5.67 1.66 -22.05
N LYS A 195 -4.85 0.95 -21.27
CA LYS A 195 -4.53 -0.47 -21.48
C LYS A 195 -5.79 -1.33 -21.43
N THR A 196 -6.68 -1.05 -20.47
CA THR A 196 -7.97 -1.74 -20.34
C THR A 196 -8.89 -1.44 -21.53
N GLU A 197 -8.91 -0.19 -22.01
CA GLU A 197 -9.66 0.20 -23.21
C GLU A 197 -9.09 -0.48 -24.48
N LEU A 198 -7.76 -0.53 -24.63
CA LEU A 198 -7.08 -1.22 -25.73
C LEU A 198 -7.44 -2.70 -25.81
N SER A 199 -7.56 -3.39 -24.66
CA SER A 199 -7.91 -4.82 -24.65
C SER A 199 -9.30 -5.15 -25.22
N LYS A 200 -10.11 -4.12 -25.52
CA LYS A 200 -11.43 -4.24 -26.16
C LYS A 200 -11.40 -4.02 -27.67
N LEU A 201 -10.28 -3.54 -28.21
CA LEU A 201 -10.10 -3.31 -29.64
C LEU A 201 -9.58 -4.58 -30.32
N ASP A 202 -9.87 -4.71 -31.61
CA ASP A 202 -9.32 -5.77 -32.45
C ASP A 202 -7.83 -5.48 -32.73
N GLU A 203 -6.98 -6.50 -32.68
CA GLU A 203 -5.52 -6.37 -32.88
C GLU A 203 -5.18 -5.90 -34.31
N ASP A 204 -6.06 -6.20 -35.27
CA ASP A 204 -5.92 -5.84 -36.69
C ASP A 204 -6.41 -4.42 -37.01
N ASP A 205 -6.96 -3.69 -36.03
CA ASP A 205 -7.43 -2.32 -36.24
C ASP A 205 -6.24 -1.34 -36.32
N TYR A 206 -6.26 -0.44 -37.32
CA TYR A 206 -5.31 0.67 -37.41
C TYR A 206 -5.33 1.53 -36.13
N ALA A 207 -6.49 1.65 -35.47
CA ALA A 207 -6.62 2.33 -34.19
C ALA A 207 -5.80 1.66 -33.07
N TYR A 208 -5.68 0.33 -33.08
CA TYR A 208 -4.90 -0.44 -32.10
C TYR A 208 -3.40 -0.16 -32.21
N SER A 209 -2.85 -0.17 -33.43
CA SER A 209 -1.43 0.11 -33.68
C SER A 209 -1.03 1.54 -33.25
N THR A 210 -1.87 2.53 -33.57
CA THR A 210 -1.63 3.94 -33.22
C THR A 210 -1.75 4.18 -31.71
N ALA A 211 -2.76 3.59 -31.07
CA ALA A 211 -2.94 3.70 -29.63
C ALA A 211 -1.80 3.02 -28.84
N THR A 212 -1.29 1.89 -29.34
CA THR A 212 -0.13 1.18 -28.77
C THR A 212 1.14 2.03 -28.86
N GLN A 213 1.43 2.66 -30.00
CA GLN A 213 2.60 3.53 -30.18
C GLN A 213 2.56 4.79 -29.29
N ASN A 214 1.38 5.41 -29.15
CA ASN A 214 1.21 6.55 -28.25
C ASN A 214 1.36 6.16 -26.78
N MET A 215 0.89 4.97 -26.40
CA MET A 215 1.10 4.43 -25.05
C MET A 215 2.58 4.12 -24.78
N LEU A 216 3.32 3.60 -25.76
CA LEU A 216 4.76 3.37 -25.66
C LEU A 216 5.52 4.66 -25.31
N ASN A 217 5.32 5.74 -26.05
CA ASN A 217 6.04 6.99 -25.83
C ASN A 217 5.73 7.67 -24.48
N HIS A 218 4.49 7.58 -24.01
CA HIS A 218 4.08 8.17 -22.73
C HIS A 218 4.54 7.35 -21.52
N SER A 219 4.65 6.03 -21.70
CA SER A 219 5.04 5.10 -20.63
C SER A 219 6.50 5.17 -20.24
N TRP A 220 7.41 5.39 -21.19
CA TRP A 220 8.84 5.48 -20.91
C TRP A 220 9.16 6.67 -20.00
N LYS A 221 8.49 7.81 -20.22
CA LYS A 221 8.56 8.98 -19.32
C LYS A 221 7.99 8.70 -17.93
N THR A 222 7.00 7.82 -17.84
CA THR A 222 6.37 7.41 -16.57
C THR A 222 7.27 6.45 -15.80
N SER A 223 7.96 5.56 -16.50
CA SER A 223 8.84 4.55 -15.90
C SER A 223 10.05 5.20 -15.20
N ILE A 224 10.60 6.26 -15.79
CA ILE A 224 11.68 7.07 -15.22
C ILE A 224 11.30 7.64 -13.84
N ASN A 225 10.03 8.02 -13.66
CA ASN A 225 9.55 8.62 -12.42
C ASN A 225 9.54 7.64 -11.23
N PHE A 226 9.53 6.33 -11.49
CA PHE A 226 9.62 5.32 -10.43
C PHE A 226 11.06 4.94 -10.09
N CYS A 227 11.96 4.91 -11.09
CA CYS A 227 13.32 4.39 -10.97
C CYS A 227 14.11 4.99 -9.80
N ALA A 228 14.06 6.32 -9.62
CA ALA A 228 14.82 6.98 -8.58
C ALA A 228 14.33 6.62 -7.16
N LEU A 229 13.02 6.50 -6.96
CA LEU A 229 12.45 6.19 -5.65
C LEU A 229 12.69 4.73 -5.26
N ILE A 230 12.50 3.78 -6.18
CA ILE A 230 12.63 2.35 -5.87
C ILE A 230 14.08 1.93 -5.56
N GLN A 231 15.07 2.75 -5.89
CA GLN A 231 16.48 2.56 -5.53
C GLN A 231 16.79 3.04 -4.10
N ILE A 232 15.92 3.87 -3.51
CA ILE A 232 16.07 4.32 -2.13
C ILE A 232 15.53 3.24 -1.20
N PRO A 233 16.28 2.81 -0.16
CA PRO A 233 15.78 1.88 0.84
C PRO A 233 14.45 2.31 1.45
N GLY A 234 13.42 1.47 1.35
CA GLY A 234 12.09 1.74 1.87
C GLY A 234 11.06 0.70 1.45
N VAL A 235 9.83 0.85 1.94
CA VAL A 235 8.68 0.01 1.54
C VAL A 235 7.88 0.74 0.48
N TRP A 236 8.07 0.36 -0.78
CA TRP A 236 7.57 1.04 -1.97
C TRP A 236 6.58 0.20 -2.78
N ASP A 237 5.79 -0.65 -2.12
CA ASP A 237 4.93 -1.64 -2.76
C ASP A 237 4.06 -1.10 -3.92
N PRO A 238 3.35 0.04 -3.80
CA PRO A 238 2.54 0.56 -4.90
C PRO A 238 3.38 0.93 -6.13
N PHE A 239 4.56 1.50 -5.91
CA PHE A 239 5.46 1.96 -6.97
C PHE A 239 6.15 0.76 -7.65
N VAL A 240 6.68 -0.18 -6.87
CA VAL A 240 7.33 -1.40 -7.38
C VAL A 240 6.35 -2.21 -8.23
N LYS A 241 5.12 -2.43 -7.72
CA LYS A 241 4.10 -3.18 -8.46
C LYS A 241 3.73 -2.50 -9.79
N SER A 242 3.54 -1.18 -9.76
CA SER A 242 3.20 -0.41 -10.96
C SER A 242 4.33 -0.45 -11.99
N TYR A 243 5.57 -0.26 -11.54
CA TYR A 243 6.75 -0.30 -12.40
C TYR A 243 6.99 -1.68 -13.03
N VAL A 244 6.90 -2.74 -12.24
CA VAL A 244 7.04 -4.12 -12.73
C VAL A 244 5.96 -4.46 -13.77
N GLU A 245 4.71 -4.07 -13.55
CA GLU A 245 3.65 -4.33 -14.54
C GLU A 245 3.93 -3.60 -15.87
N MET A 246 4.48 -2.38 -15.81
CA MET A 246 4.88 -1.67 -17.02
C MET A 246 6.03 -2.39 -17.73
N LEU A 247 7.06 -2.83 -17.02
CA LEU A 247 8.17 -3.61 -17.59
C LEU A 247 7.68 -4.90 -18.25
N GLU A 248 6.83 -5.66 -17.56
CA GLU A 248 6.24 -6.90 -18.10
C GLU A 248 5.42 -6.62 -19.38
N PHE A 249 4.66 -5.53 -19.42
CA PHE A 249 3.89 -5.13 -20.60
C PHE A 249 4.79 -4.80 -21.81
N TYR A 250 5.97 -4.22 -21.57
CA TYR A 250 6.94 -3.90 -22.63
C TYR A 250 7.85 -5.07 -23.01
N GLY A 251 7.68 -6.23 -22.39
CA GLY A 251 8.51 -7.41 -22.64
C GLY A 251 9.87 -7.38 -21.95
N ASP A 252 10.13 -6.40 -21.07
CA ASP A 252 11.35 -6.34 -20.27
C ASP A 252 11.25 -7.22 -19.02
N GLN A 253 11.27 -8.54 -19.26
CA GLN A 253 11.17 -9.54 -18.19
C GLN A 253 12.42 -9.56 -17.30
N ASP A 254 13.60 -9.26 -17.86
CA ASP A 254 14.84 -9.25 -17.10
C ASP A 254 14.89 -8.04 -16.15
N GLY A 255 14.47 -6.85 -16.60
CA GLY A 255 14.32 -5.68 -15.73
C GLY A 255 13.28 -5.90 -14.63
N ALA A 256 12.12 -6.49 -14.96
CA ALA A 256 11.11 -6.83 -13.96
C ALA A 256 11.64 -7.80 -12.90
N ARG A 257 12.41 -8.80 -13.33
CA ARG A 257 13.07 -9.77 -12.45
C ARG A 257 14.11 -9.11 -11.56
N GLU A 258 14.94 -8.23 -12.10
CA GLU A 258 15.97 -7.51 -11.35
C GLU A 258 15.36 -6.66 -10.25
N VAL A 259 14.36 -5.83 -10.58
CA VAL A 259 13.65 -4.97 -9.61
C VAL A 259 13.08 -5.79 -8.46
N LEU A 260 12.36 -6.88 -8.77
CA LEU A 260 11.76 -7.74 -7.75
C LEU A 260 12.79 -8.49 -6.90
N THR A 261 13.92 -8.87 -7.50
CA THR A 261 15.01 -9.55 -6.80
C THR A 261 15.70 -8.61 -5.83
N ASN A 262 16.05 -7.40 -6.28
CA ASN A 262 16.67 -6.37 -5.44
C ASN A 262 15.72 -5.96 -4.30
N TYR A 263 14.45 -5.72 -4.61
CA TYR A 263 13.46 -5.34 -3.59
C TYR A 263 13.21 -6.43 -2.54
N ALA A 264 13.43 -7.71 -2.87
CA ALA A 264 13.26 -8.82 -1.95
C ALA A 264 14.53 -9.20 -1.16
N TYR A 265 15.73 -8.94 -1.71
CA TYR A 265 16.97 -9.50 -1.15
C TYR A 265 18.08 -8.48 -0.86
N ASP A 266 17.96 -7.23 -1.30
CA ASP A 266 18.94 -6.20 -0.94
C ASP A 266 18.81 -5.89 0.56
N GLU A 267 19.87 -6.19 1.32
CA GLU A 267 19.94 -6.02 2.77
C GLU A 267 19.80 -4.55 3.22
N LYS A 268 19.97 -3.59 2.30
CA LYS A 268 19.72 -2.17 2.59
C LYS A 268 18.24 -1.90 2.80
N PHE A 269 17.35 -2.68 2.17
CA PHE A 269 15.91 -2.49 2.27
C PHE A 269 15.35 -3.11 3.56
N PRO A 270 14.33 -2.49 4.16
CA PRO A 270 13.66 -3.07 5.31
C PRO A 270 12.99 -4.40 4.93
N SER A 271 12.96 -5.36 5.86
CA SER A 271 12.29 -6.65 5.64
C SER A 271 10.82 -6.44 5.30
N ASN A 272 10.43 -6.84 4.09
CA ASN A 272 9.07 -6.67 3.57
C ASN A 272 8.51 -8.00 3.06
N PRO A 273 7.48 -8.58 3.71
CA PRO A 273 6.82 -9.79 3.24
C PRO A 273 6.29 -9.69 1.79
N ASN A 274 5.79 -8.50 1.40
CA ASN A 274 5.19 -8.28 0.09
C ASN A 274 6.23 -8.42 -1.03
N ALA A 275 7.49 -8.02 -0.80
CA ALA A 275 8.55 -8.15 -1.78
C ALA A 275 8.77 -9.61 -2.20
N HIS A 276 8.83 -10.54 -1.23
CA HIS A 276 8.93 -11.97 -1.50
C HIS A 276 7.68 -12.53 -2.17
N MET A 277 6.48 -12.02 -1.84
CA MET A 277 5.25 -12.41 -2.53
C MET A 277 5.27 -12.00 -4.01
N TYR A 278 5.72 -10.79 -4.31
CA TYR A 278 5.80 -10.28 -5.68
C TYR A 278 6.80 -11.09 -6.50
N LEU A 279 8.00 -11.31 -5.96
CA LEU A 279 9.01 -12.16 -6.58
C LEU A 279 8.52 -13.59 -6.80
N TYR A 280 7.87 -14.20 -5.80
CA TYR A 280 7.31 -15.53 -5.93
C TYR A 280 6.30 -15.63 -7.08
N ASN A 281 5.34 -14.70 -7.13
CA ASN A 281 4.30 -14.70 -8.15
C ASN A 281 4.88 -14.49 -9.55
N PHE A 282 5.89 -13.64 -9.69
CA PHE A 282 6.61 -13.43 -10.94
C PHE A 282 7.34 -14.69 -11.39
N LEU A 283 8.16 -15.29 -10.53
CA LEU A 283 8.90 -16.53 -10.83
C LEU A 283 7.97 -17.70 -11.16
N LYS A 284 6.80 -17.76 -10.53
CA LYS A 284 5.77 -18.77 -10.83
C LYS A 284 5.19 -18.60 -12.23
N ARG A 285 4.93 -17.37 -12.69
CA ARG A 285 4.48 -17.09 -14.07
C ARG A 285 5.54 -17.47 -15.09
N GLU A 286 6.79 -17.15 -14.79
CA GLU A 286 7.99 -17.48 -15.58
C GLU A 286 8.35 -18.99 -15.58
N LYS A 287 7.58 -19.82 -14.87
CA LYS A 287 7.84 -21.27 -14.72
C LYS A 287 9.25 -21.57 -14.22
N ALA A 288 9.75 -20.76 -13.29
CA ALA A 288 11.07 -20.94 -12.70
C ALA A 288 11.22 -22.32 -12.02
N PRO A 289 12.46 -22.84 -11.88
CA PRO A 289 12.72 -24.10 -11.18
C PRO A 289 12.12 -24.12 -9.77
N LYS A 290 11.62 -25.28 -9.35
CA LYS A 290 10.96 -25.45 -8.04
C LYS A 290 11.87 -25.06 -6.88
N GLU A 291 13.17 -25.26 -7.02
CA GLU A 291 14.19 -24.90 -6.04
C GLU A 291 14.19 -23.40 -5.75
N LYS A 292 14.06 -22.56 -6.79
CA LYS A 292 13.95 -21.09 -6.64
C LYS A 292 12.64 -20.68 -5.99
N LEU A 293 11.54 -21.36 -6.32
CA LEU A 293 10.24 -21.10 -5.69
C LEU A 293 10.26 -21.46 -4.19
N ILE A 294 10.87 -22.60 -3.85
CA ILE A 294 11.03 -23.06 -2.47
C ILE A 294 11.89 -22.09 -1.67
N SER A 295 12.99 -21.55 -2.23
CA SER A 295 13.85 -20.62 -1.50
C SER A 295 13.13 -19.33 -1.13
N VAL A 296 12.39 -18.74 -2.07
CA VAL A 296 11.59 -17.52 -1.83
C VAL A 296 10.53 -17.76 -0.76
N LEU A 297 9.77 -18.87 -0.88
CA LEU A 297 8.72 -19.20 0.07
C LEU A 297 9.25 -19.53 1.46
N LYS A 298 10.46 -20.09 1.56
CA LYS A 298 11.11 -20.37 2.84
C LYS A 298 11.43 -19.08 3.61
N ILE A 299 11.88 -18.04 2.92
CA ILE A 299 12.11 -16.72 3.53
C ILE A 299 10.77 -16.09 3.94
N LEU A 300 9.77 -16.12 3.06
CA LEU A 300 8.43 -15.63 3.39
C LEU A 300 7.82 -16.37 4.59
N TYR A 301 8.03 -17.67 4.71
CA TYR A 301 7.60 -18.49 5.85
C TYR A 301 8.23 -18.00 7.17
N GLN A 302 9.52 -17.65 7.15
CA GLN A 302 10.21 -17.14 8.34
C GLN A 302 9.63 -15.78 8.78
N ILE A 303 9.20 -14.94 7.84
CA ILE A 303 8.67 -13.60 8.14
C ILE A 303 7.18 -13.67 8.51
N VAL A 304 6.37 -14.43 7.75
CA VAL A 304 4.91 -14.53 7.91
C VAL A 304 4.43 -15.98 7.77
N PRO A 305 4.51 -16.80 8.85
CA PRO A 305 4.11 -18.20 8.83
C PRO A 305 2.61 -18.44 8.59
N SER A 306 1.78 -17.41 8.78
CA SER A 306 0.32 -17.48 8.56
C SER A 306 -0.10 -17.08 7.14
N HIS A 307 0.85 -16.72 6.28
CA HIS A 307 0.53 -16.18 4.96
C HIS A 307 -0.20 -17.22 4.09
N LYS A 308 -1.15 -16.76 3.24
CA LYS A 308 -1.94 -17.65 2.38
C LYS A 308 -1.11 -18.56 1.45
N LEU A 309 0.10 -18.11 1.07
CA LEU A 309 1.02 -18.89 0.25
C LEU A 309 1.63 -20.08 1.00
N MET A 310 1.53 -20.16 2.32
CA MET A 310 2.06 -21.28 3.10
C MET A 310 1.37 -22.61 2.76
N LEU A 311 0.08 -22.57 2.38
CA LEU A 311 -0.61 -23.75 1.86
C LEU A 311 -0.10 -24.18 0.49
N GLU A 312 0.34 -23.23 -0.34
CA GLU A 312 0.98 -23.53 -1.61
C GLU A 312 2.41 -24.07 -1.39
N PHE A 313 3.15 -23.46 -0.47
CA PHE A 313 4.47 -23.91 -0.04
C PHE A 313 4.43 -25.36 0.43
N HIS A 314 3.46 -25.69 1.29
CA HIS A 314 3.20 -27.05 1.72
C HIS A 314 3.02 -28.02 0.55
N ARG A 315 2.22 -27.65 -0.47
CA ARG A 315 1.98 -28.51 -1.64
C ARG A 315 3.26 -28.75 -2.44
N ILE A 316 4.06 -27.71 -2.65
CA ILE A 316 5.34 -27.81 -3.38
C ILE A 316 6.30 -28.73 -2.64
N LEU A 317 6.44 -28.54 -1.32
CA LEU A 317 7.31 -29.37 -0.47
C LEU A 317 6.87 -30.83 -0.43
N ARG A 318 5.57 -31.09 -0.29
CA ARG A 318 5.00 -32.45 -0.28
C ARG A 318 5.28 -33.21 -1.58
N ASN A 319 5.24 -32.51 -2.71
CA ASN A 319 5.47 -33.10 -4.02
C ASN A 319 6.97 -33.34 -4.31
N SER A 320 7.85 -32.99 -3.37
CA SER A 320 9.26 -33.29 -3.46
C SER A 320 9.58 -34.68 -2.91
N GLU A 321 10.58 -35.33 -3.50
CA GLU A 321 11.06 -36.64 -3.04
C GLU A 321 11.93 -36.55 -1.79
N LYS A 322 12.38 -35.34 -1.42
CA LYS A 322 13.27 -35.12 -0.27
C LYS A 322 12.53 -35.25 1.06
N GLU A 323 13.05 -36.06 1.97
CA GLU A 323 12.47 -36.27 3.30
C GLU A 323 12.47 -34.97 4.14
N GLU A 324 13.51 -34.15 4.00
CA GLU A 324 13.59 -32.83 4.64
C GLU A 324 12.43 -31.91 4.24
N HIS A 325 12.04 -31.94 2.96
CA HIS A 325 10.90 -31.16 2.48
C HIS A 325 9.58 -31.68 3.06
N ARG A 326 9.44 -32.99 3.29
CA ARG A 326 8.22 -33.54 3.92
C ARG A 326 8.09 -33.11 5.37
N LYS A 327 9.19 -33.12 6.13
CA LYS A 327 9.23 -32.62 7.51
C LYS A 327 8.88 -31.13 7.57
N LEU A 328 9.56 -30.31 6.77
CA LEU A 328 9.27 -28.88 6.66
C LEU A 328 7.82 -28.63 6.22
N GLY A 329 7.30 -29.42 5.28
CA GLY A 329 5.92 -29.30 4.84
C GLY A 329 4.91 -29.53 5.95
N LEU A 330 5.20 -30.41 6.91
CA LEU A 330 4.37 -30.63 8.09
C LEU A 330 4.51 -29.48 9.10
N GLU A 331 5.73 -29.00 9.34
CA GLU A 331 5.99 -27.82 10.17
C GLU A 331 5.21 -26.58 9.68
N VAL A 332 5.22 -26.34 8.37
CA VAL A 332 4.47 -25.24 7.74
C VAL A 332 2.96 -25.37 8.01
N LEU A 333 2.39 -26.58 8.02
CA LEU A 333 0.96 -26.76 8.34
C LEU A 333 0.67 -26.45 9.81
N PHE A 334 1.52 -26.88 10.72
CA PHE A 334 1.36 -26.56 12.13
C PHE A 334 1.45 -25.05 12.36
N ALA A 335 2.48 -24.40 11.81
CA ALA A 335 2.63 -22.94 11.94
C ALA A 335 1.41 -22.15 11.41
N VAL A 336 0.79 -22.60 10.30
CA VAL A 336 -0.45 -22.00 9.81
C VAL A 336 -1.60 -22.22 10.80
N LEU A 337 -1.75 -23.42 11.36
CA LEU A 337 -2.85 -23.75 12.28
C LEU A 337 -2.69 -23.16 13.68
N ASP A 338 -1.46 -22.97 14.13
CA ASP A 338 -1.11 -22.37 15.42
C ASP A 338 -1.38 -20.86 15.42
N PHE A 339 -1.40 -20.23 14.25
CA PHE A 339 -1.76 -18.82 14.14
C PHE A 339 -3.25 -18.60 14.43
N ALA A 340 -3.55 -17.72 15.40
CA ALA A 340 -4.92 -17.50 15.90
C ALA A 340 -5.96 -17.23 14.79
N GLY A 341 -5.59 -16.43 13.78
CA GLY A 341 -6.45 -16.11 12.64
C GLY A 341 -6.65 -17.24 11.62
N CYS A 342 -5.92 -18.34 11.73
CA CYS A 342 -5.94 -19.46 10.78
C CYS A 342 -6.36 -20.79 11.42
N THR A 343 -6.69 -20.80 12.72
CA THR A 343 -7.18 -21.97 13.47
C THR A 343 -8.39 -22.67 12.82
N LYS A 344 -9.22 -21.94 12.08
CA LYS A 344 -10.40 -22.48 11.36
C LYS A 344 -10.14 -22.76 9.88
N ASN A 345 -8.89 -22.75 9.42
CA ASN A 345 -8.57 -23.00 8.01
C ASN A 345 -8.83 -24.46 7.63
N ILE A 346 -9.98 -24.69 6.99
CA ILE A 346 -10.44 -26.03 6.58
C ILE A 346 -9.43 -26.72 5.67
N THR A 347 -8.76 -25.98 4.78
CA THR A 347 -7.79 -26.55 3.84
C THR A 347 -6.55 -27.05 4.58
N ALA A 348 -6.05 -26.30 5.57
CA ALA A 348 -4.93 -26.72 6.41
C ALA A 348 -5.27 -27.99 7.19
N TRP A 349 -6.44 -28.04 7.84
CA TRP A 349 -6.94 -29.23 8.56
C TRP A 349 -7.11 -30.44 7.64
N LYS A 350 -7.66 -30.26 6.43
CA LYS A 350 -7.77 -31.35 5.43
C LYS A 350 -6.39 -31.92 5.07
N TYR A 351 -5.37 -31.08 4.95
CA TYR A 351 -4.00 -31.53 4.69
C TYR A 351 -3.41 -32.28 5.88
N LEU A 352 -3.56 -31.76 7.08
CA LEU A 352 -3.10 -32.43 8.30
C LEU A 352 -3.79 -33.79 8.48
N ALA A 353 -5.11 -33.87 8.31
CA ALA A 353 -5.86 -35.12 8.39
C ALA A 353 -5.37 -36.16 7.37
N LYS A 354 -5.05 -35.73 6.14
CA LYS A 354 -4.48 -36.61 5.12
C LYS A 354 -3.10 -37.14 5.52
N TYR A 355 -2.26 -36.30 6.14
CA TYR A 355 -0.96 -36.73 6.68
C TYR A 355 -1.14 -37.78 7.78
N LEU A 356 -1.98 -37.50 8.78
CA LEU A 356 -2.25 -38.43 9.87
C LEU A 356 -2.76 -39.78 9.36
N LYS A 357 -3.70 -39.77 8.41
CA LYS A 357 -4.23 -40.99 7.80
C LYS A 357 -3.14 -41.80 7.09
N GLN A 358 -2.23 -41.15 6.36
CA GLN A 358 -1.12 -41.80 5.67
C GLN A 358 -0.12 -42.42 6.65
N THR A 359 0.25 -41.68 7.70
CA THR A 359 1.18 -42.15 8.74
C THR A 359 0.61 -43.34 9.51
N LEU A 360 -0.66 -43.26 9.93
CA LEU A 360 -1.35 -44.35 10.63
C LEU A 360 -1.42 -45.61 9.77
N MET A 361 -1.82 -45.50 8.49
CA MET A 361 -1.85 -46.66 7.58
C MET A 361 -0.47 -47.27 7.37
N GLY A 362 0.58 -46.45 7.26
CA GLY A 362 1.96 -46.92 7.18
C GLY A 362 2.37 -47.72 8.42
N TYR A 363 2.04 -47.22 9.61
CA TYR A 363 2.30 -47.89 10.87
C TYR A 363 1.54 -49.22 11.00
N PHE A 364 0.23 -49.25 10.69
CA PHE A 364 -0.56 -50.48 10.69
C PHE A 364 0.02 -51.54 9.74
N ARG A 365 0.46 -51.13 8.55
CA ARG A 365 1.10 -52.03 7.58
C ARG A 365 2.44 -52.56 8.10
N TYR A 366 3.24 -51.75 8.79
CA TYR A 366 4.49 -52.18 9.41
C TYR A 366 4.25 -53.20 10.54
N VAL A 367 3.31 -52.92 11.45
CA VAL A 367 2.95 -53.81 12.56
C VAL A 367 2.40 -55.14 12.04
N SER A 368 1.52 -55.11 11.04
CA SER A 368 0.99 -56.32 10.40
C SER A 368 2.11 -57.18 9.77
N LYS A 369 3.08 -56.56 9.06
CA LYS A 369 4.23 -57.27 8.50
C LYS A 369 5.11 -57.92 9.57
N GLN A 370 5.35 -57.24 10.69
CA GLN A 370 6.10 -57.80 11.82
C GLN A 370 5.36 -59.00 12.43
N GLY A 371 4.05 -58.87 12.67
CA GLY A 371 3.21 -59.97 13.15
C GLY A 371 3.25 -61.19 12.22
N HIS A 372 3.14 -60.97 10.90
CA HIS A 372 3.26 -62.03 9.91
C HIS A 372 4.65 -62.70 9.91
N GLN A 373 5.74 -61.94 10.06
CA GLN A 373 7.09 -62.51 10.13
C GLN A 373 7.28 -63.38 11.39
N VAL A 374 6.76 -62.96 12.53
CA VAL A 374 6.80 -63.73 13.79
C VAL A 374 6.03 -65.04 13.64
N LEU A 375 4.81 -64.98 13.07
CA LEU A 375 4.00 -66.17 12.80
C LEU A 375 4.71 -67.15 11.85
N ARG A 376 5.32 -66.64 10.78
CA ARG A 376 6.07 -67.43 9.80
C ARG A 376 7.29 -68.12 10.42
N LYS A 377 7.98 -67.47 11.36
CA LYS A 377 9.08 -68.08 12.14
C LYS A 377 8.58 -69.19 13.06
N LYS A 378 7.44 -69.00 13.73
CA LYS A 378 6.80 -70.05 14.55
C LYS A 378 6.41 -71.28 13.72
N ILE A 379 5.74 -71.09 12.59
CA ILE A 379 5.35 -72.19 11.68
C ILE A 379 6.57 -72.96 11.18
N LYS A 380 7.67 -72.28 10.81
CA LYS A 380 8.92 -72.96 10.43
C LYS A 380 9.51 -73.80 11.57
N ARG A 381 9.46 -73.32 12.81
CA ARG A 381 9.91 -74.09 14.00
C ARG A 381 9.02 -75.28 14.29
N MET A 382 7.69 -75.13 14.17
CA MET A 382 6.74 -76.24 14.31
C MET A 382 6.99 -77.30 13.23
N ASN A 383 7.07 -76.93 11.96
CA ASN A 383 7.35 -77.88 10.87
C ASN A 383 8.69 -78.59 11.03
N LYS A 384 9.72 -77.90 11.55
CA LYS A 384 11.02 -78.54 11.86
C LYS A 384 10.92 -79.52 13.03
N SER A 385 10.06 -79.24 14.01
CA SER A 385 9.82 -80.14 15.14
C SER A 385 8.99 -81.35 14.72
N VAL A 386 7.92 -81.15 13.95
CA VAL A 386 7.10 -82.23 13.38
C VAL A 386 7.95 -83.18 12.54
N LYS A 387 8.86 -82.67 11.68
CA LYS A 387 9.81 -83.53 10.93
C LYS A 387 10.82 -84.28 11.80
N ARG A 388 11.12 -83.80 13.01
CA ARG A 388 12.04 -84.49 13.96
C ARG A 388 11.33 -85.57 14.77
N TYR A 389 10.02 -85.42 15.00
CA TYR A 389 9.22 -86.33 15.80
C TYR A 389 8.27 -87.21 14.96
N SER A 390 8.20 -87.01 13.64
CA SER A 390 7.52 -87.93 12.72
C SER A 390 8.38 -89.19 12.54
N ILE A 391 8.20 -90.11 13.49
CA ILE A 391 8.62 -91.51 13.35
C ILE A 391 7.66 -92.12 12.31
N VAL A 392 8.03 -92.03 11.03
CA VAL A 392 7.54 -92.98 10.05
C VAL A 392 8.29 -94.26 10.34
N ASN A 393 7.60 -95.23 10.93
CA ASN A 393 8.08 -96.60 11.06
C ASN A 393 8.49 -97.11 9.66
N PRO A 394 9.75 -97.50 9.43
CA PRO A 394 10.06 -98.45 8.38
C PRO A 394 9.73 -99.83 8.96
N GLY A 395 8.51 -100.30 8.72
CA GLY A 395 8.14 -101.70 8.90
C GLY A 395 8.51 -102.52 7.66
N PRO A 396 8.80 -103.82 7.84
CA PRO A 396 9.83 -104.60 7.17
C PRO A 396 9.66 -104.83 5.66
#